data_AF-A0A954X9Q7-F1
#
_entry.id   AF-A0A954X9Q7-F1
#
_cell.length_a   1.000
_cell.length_b   1.000
_cell.length_c   1.000
_cell.angle_alpha   90.00
_cell.angle_beta   90.00
_cell.angle_gamma   90.00
#
_symmetry.space_group_name_H-M   'P 1'
#
loop_
_entity.id
_entity.type
_entity.pdbx_description
1 polymer ?
#
loop_
_entity_poly.entity_id
_entity_poly.type
_entity_poly.pdbx_seq_one_letter_code
_entity_poly.pdbx_strand_id
1 'polypeptide(L)'
;MNRQRPSEVTVALVQMSCGPSKDRNVDKALARIKDAADNGANIVCLQEIFATHYPCQSEDHVKFDEAEPLPGPTSEALQRAARQHGVVVVGSFFERRTAGVYHNTAVVFDADGTQAGV
;
A
#
# COMPACT_ATOMS: atom_id res chain seq x y z
N MET A 1 2.89 4.88 -25.74
CA MET A 1 2.06 6.11 -25.74
C MET A 1 2.74 7.12 -24.82
N ASN A 2 3.09 8.28 -25.34
CA ASN A 2 3.85 9.31 -24.61
C ASN A 2 2.84 10.09 -23.73
N ARG A 3 2.72 9.75 -22.43
CA ARG A 3 1.91 10.55 -21.50
C ARG A 3 2.60 11.91 -21.37
N GLN A 4 1.95 12.99 -21.85
CA GLN A 4 2.40 14.36 -21.56
C GLN A 4 2.50 14.52 -20.04
N ARG A 5 3.63 15.05 -19.55
CA ARG A 5 3.80 15.37 -18.13
C ARG A 5 2.69 16.34 -17.74
N PRO A 6 1.82 15.99 -16.78
CA PRO A 6 0.75 16.90 -16.37
C PRO A 6 1.37 18.13 -15.71
N SER A 7 0.80 19.31 -15.97
CA SER A 7 1.23 20.58 -15.36
C SER A 7 0.91 20.65 -13.87
N GLU A 8 -0.01 19.81 -13.40
CA GLU A 8 -0.42 19.66 -12.01
C GLU A 8 -0.46 18.17 -11.65
N VAL A 9 -0.11 17.83 -10.41
CA VAL A 9 -0.15 16.45 -9.90
C VAL A 9 -1.17 16.40 -8.77
N THR A 10 -2.24 15.64 -8.97
CA THR A 10 -3.27 15.42 -7.95
C THR A 10 -2.86 14.25 -7.06
N VAL A 11 -2.80 14.51 -5.75
CA VAL A 11 -2.48 13.51 -4.73
C VAL A 11 -3.71 13.23 -3.89
N ALA A 12 -4.05 11.95 -3.73
CA ALA A 12 -5.08 11.49 -2.82
C ALA A 12 -4.44 10.87 -1.57
N LEU A 13 -4.86 11.33 -0.39
CA LEU A 13 -4.49 10.75 0.89
C LEU A 13 -5.65 9.90 1.39
N VAL A 14 -5.43 8.60 1.53
CA VAL A 14 -6.46 7.66 1.94
C VAL A 14 -6.48 7.54 3.46
N GLN A 15 -7.64 7.83 4.04
CA GLN A 15 -7.94 7.55 5.44
C GLN A 15 -9.04 6.49 5.51
N MET A 16 -8.77 5.40 6.22
CA MET A 16 -9.73 4.33 6.45
C MET A 16 -9.59 3.69 7.83
N SER A 17 -10.69 3.13 8.33
CA SER A 17 -10.64 2.28 9.52
C SER A 17 -10.02 0.93 9.18
N CYS A 18 -9.09 0.48 10.03
CA CYS A 18 -8.47 -0.84 9.94
C CYS A 18 -8.97 -1.74 11.06
N GLY A 19 -9.25 -3.00 10.73
CA GLY A 19 -9.61 -4.05 11.66
C GLY A 19 -8.48 -5.09 11.84
N PRO A 20 -8.75 -6.23 12.49
CA PRO A 20 -7.79 -7.32 12.62
C PRO A 20 -7.66 -8.18 11.34
N SER A 21 -8.62 -8.09 10.42
CA SER A 21 -8.64 -8.92 9.20
C SER A 21 -7.86 -8.26 8.09
N LYS A 22 -6.76 -8.90 7.70
CA LYS A 22 -5.87 -8.41 6.64
C LYS A 22 -6.58 -8.24 5.31
N ASP A 23 -7.22 -9.30 4.83
CA ASP A 23 -7.92 -9.29 3.55
C ASP A 23 -8.96 -8.18 3.48
N ARG A 24 -9.76 -7.98 4.54
CA ARG A 24 -10.77 -6.91 4.59
C ARG A 24 -10.16 -5.51 4.51
N ASN A 25 -9.01 -5.30 5.16
CA ASN A 25 -8.32 -4.01 5.12
C ASN A 25 -7.69 -3.78 3.74
N VAL A 26 -7.07 -4.81 3.14
CA VAL A 26 -6.52 -4.73 1.78
C VAL A 26 -7.63 -4.44 0.77
N ASP A 27 -8.75 -5.18 0.81
CA ASP A 27 -9.89 -4.93 -0.06
C ASP A 27 -10.43 -3.50 0.07
N LYS A 28 -10.51 -2.99 1.31
CA LYS A 28 -10.91 -1.60 1.55
C LYS A 28 -9.91 -0.62 0.94
N ALA A 29 -8.61 -0.83 1.11
CA ALA A 29 -7.57 0.02 0.52
C ALA A 29 -7.63 0.01 -1.02
N LEU A 30 -7.81 -1.17 -1.63
CA LEU A 30 -7.96 -1.31 -3.09
C LEU A 30 -9.19 -0.55 -3.60
N ALA A 31 -10.32 -0.63 -2.90
CA ALA A 31 -11.50 0.16 -3.23
C ALA A 31 -11.23 1.67 -3.13
N ARG A 32 -10.47 2.12 -2.12
CA ARG A 32 -10.08 3.53 -1.98
C ARG A 32 -9.10 4.00 -3.05
N ILE A 33 -8.17 3.15 -3.50
CA ILE A 33 -7.29 3.43 -4.64
C ILE A 33 -8.13 3.63 -5.90
N LYS A 34 -9.08 2.74 -6.15
CA LYS A 34 -10.00 2.87 -7.27
C LYS A 34 -10.80 4.17 -7.19
N ASP A 35 -11.42 4.47 -6.04
CA ASP A 35 -12.18 5.71 -5.83
C ASP A 35 -11.32 6.94 -6.12
N ALA A 36 -10.08 6.97 -5.61
CA ALA A 36 -9.15 8.08 -5.84
C ALA A 36 -8.77 8.23 -7.32
N ALA A 37 -8.48 7.12 -8.01
CA ALA A 37 -8.18 7.13 -9.43
C ALA A 37 -9.38 7.61 -10.27
N ASP A 38 -10.60 7.16 -9.95
CA ASP A 38 -11.83 7.61 -10.62
C ASP A 38 -12.09 9.12 -10.40
N ASN A 39 -11.58 9.70 -9.31
CA ASN A 39 -11.60 11.14 -9.02
C ASN A 39 -10.38 11.91 -9.57
N GLY A 40 -9.57 11.28 -10.43
CA GLY A 40 -8.47 11.93 -11.15
C GLY A 40 -7.13 11.99 -10.40
N ALA A 41 -6.95 11.23 -9.31
CA ALA A 41 -5.67 11.17 -8.62
C ALA A 41 -4.57 10.60 -9.53
N ASN A 42 -3.37 11.17 -9.46
CA ASN A 42 -2.17 10.63 -10.09
C ASN A 42 -1.35 9.79 -9.11
N ILE A 43 -1.37 10.18 -7.84
CA ILE A 43 -0.70 9.48 -6.73
C ILE A 43 -1.73 9.21 -5.64
N VAL A 44 -1.77 7.97 -5.16
CA VAL A 44 -2.58 7.55 -4.01
C VAL A 44 -1.64 7.12 -2.89
N CYS A 45 -1.74 7.80 -1.75
CA CYS A 45 -0.95 7.48 -0.55
C CYS A 45 -1.84 6.84 0.51
N LEU A 46 -1.49 5.62 0.93
CA LEU A 46 -2.16 4.89 2.00
C LEU A 46 -1.57 5.24 3.37
N GLN A 47 -2.36 5.03 4.41
CA GLN A 47 -1.89 5.12 5.80
C GLN A 47 -0.83 4.06 6.14
N GLU A 48 -0.03 4.36 7.17
CA GLU A 48 0.98 3.45 7.72
C GLU A 48 0.38 2.11 8.17
N ILE A 49 1.06 1.00 7.83
CA ILE A 49 0.71 -0.40 8.18
C ILE A 49 -0.81 -0.62 8.14
N PHE A 50 -1.42 -0.33 6.98
CA PHE A 50 -2.87 -0.28 6.85
C PHE A 50 -3.53 -1.67 6.87
N ALA A 51 -2.75 -2.74 6.68
CA ALA A 51 -3.27 -4.08 6.47
C ALA A 51 -3.79 -4.72 7.77
N THR A 52 -3.40 -4.27 8.96
CA THR A 52 -3.92 -4.80 10.24
C THR A 52 -4.15 -3.67 11.24
N HIS A 53 -4.46 -3.99 12.51
CA HIS A 53 -4.33 -3.01 13.58
C HIS A 53 -2.87 -2.64 13.75
N TYR A 54 -2.60 -1.39 14.14
CA TYR A 54 -1.24 -0.94 14.35
C TYR A 54 -0.51 -1.82 15.39
N PRO A 55 0.59 -2.51 14.99
CA PRO A 55 1.18 -3.55 15.83
C PRO A 55 1.85 -2.97 17.09
N CYS A 56 2.27 -1.71 17.08
CA CYS A 56 2.96 -1.06 18.20
C CYS A 56 2.01 -0.55 19.30
N GLN A 57 0.76 -1.03 19.35
CA GLN A 57 -0.15 -0.75 20.47
C GLN A 57 0.23 -1.51 21.75
N SER A 58 0.98 -2.61 21.61
CA SER A 58 1.47 -3.42 22.72
C SER A 58 2.76 -4.13 22.33
N GLU A 59 3.60 -4.46 23.30
CA GLU A 59 4.78 -5.32 23.10
C GLU A 59 4.35 -6.80 23.07
N ASP A 60 3.60 -7.19 22.03
CA ASP A 60 3.14 -8.57 21.81
C ASP A 60 3.85 -9.16 20.59
N HIS A 61 4.69 -10.17 20.83
CA HIS A 61 5.49 -10.81 19.80
C HIS A 61 4.63 -11.58 18.77
N VAL A 62 3.39 -11.95 19.10
CA VAL A 62 2.47 -12.61 18.15
C VAL A 62 2.18 -11.69 16.95
N LYS A 63 2.31 -10.37 17.11
CA LYS A 63 2.13 -9.40 16.02
C LYS A 63 3.18 -9.52 14.91
N PHE A 64 4.33 -10.15 15.16
CA PHE A 64 5.34 -10.40 14.14
C PHE A 64 4.92 -11.47 13.13
N ASP A 65 3.93 -12.30 13.46
CA ASP A 65 3.33 -13.26 12.53
C ASP A 65 2.46 -12.57 11.47
N GLU A 66 2.05 -11.32 11.72
CA GLU A 66 1.30 -10.51 10.75
C GLU A 66 2.21 -9.96 9.63
N ALA A 67 3.53 -10.02 9.77
CA ALA A 67 4.48 -9.48 8.80
C ALA A 67 4.60 -10.31 7.51
N GLU A 68 4.78 -9.63 6.37
CA GLU A 68 4.83 -10.25 5.04
C GLU A 68 6.18 -10.02 4.35
N PRO A 69 6.63 -10.91 3.46
CA PRO A 69 7.79 -10.62 2.62
C PRO A 69 7.48 -9.51 1.60
N LEU A 70 8.54 -8.92 1.05
CA LEU A 70 8.48 -8.06 -0.14
C LEU A 70 9.33 -8.71 -1.24
N PRO A 71 8.74 -9.17 -2.37
CA PRO A 71 7.30 -9.18 -2.69
C PRO A 71 6.49 -10.16 -1.84
N GLY A 72 5.18 -9.90 -1.73
CA GLY A 72 4.22 -10.68 -0.93
C GLY A 72 2.78 -10.22 -1.15
N PRO A 73 1.80 -10.84 -0.46
CA PRO A 73 0.38 -10.66 -0.77
C PRO A 73 -0.10 -9.21 -0.82
N THR A 74 0.24 -8.39 0.19
CA THR A 74 -0.15 -6.98 0.25
C THR A 74 0.53 -6.17 -0.85
N SER A 75 1.85 -6.31 -1.00
CA SER A 75 2.63 -5.54 -1.98
C SER A 75 2.22 -5.88 -3.43
N GLU A 76 1.98 -7.15 -3.74
CA GLU A 76 1.48 -7.57 -5.05
C GLU A 76 0.05 -7.09 -5.33
N ALA A 77 -0.82 -7.03 -4.32
CA ALA A 77 -2.16 -6.46 -4.47
C ALA A 77 -2.11 -4.98 -4.83
N LEU A 78 -1.25 -4.21 -4.15
CA LEU A 78 -1.02 -2.80 -4.45
C LEU A 78 -0.38 -2.61 -5.83
N GLN A 79 0.58 -3.46 -6.20
CA GLN A 79 1.20 -3.44 -7.51
C GLN A 79 0.17 -3.63 -8.64
N ARG A 80 -0.72 -4.60 -8.48
CA ARG A 80 -1.82 -4.85 -9.43
C ARG A 80 -2.76 -3.66 -9.51
N ALA A 81 -3.14 -3.07 -8.38
CA ALA A 81 -4.00 -1.89 -8.36
C ALA A 81 -3.37 -0.67 -9.03
N ALA A 82 -2.10 -0.39 -8.77
CA ALA A 82 -1.35 0.70 -9.40
C ALA A 82 -1.41 0.58 -10.94
N ARG A 83 -1.08 -0.60 -11.46
CA ARG A 83 -1.15 -0.91 -12.90
C ARG A 83 -2.56 -0.85 -13.46
N GLN A 84 -3.54 -1.42 -12.75
CA GLN A 84 -4.93 -1.50 -13.21
C GLN A 84 -5.58 -0.12 -13.32
N HIS A 85 -5.30 0.76 -12.35
CA HIS A 85 -5.88 2.10 -12.30
C HIS A 85 -4.99 3.17 -12.93
N GLY A 86 -3.76 2.83 -13.30
CA GLY A 86 -2.83 3.73 -13.98
C GLY A 86 -2.36 4.89 -13.11
N VAL A 87 -2.22 4.65 -11.80
CA VAL A 87 -1.84 5.62 -10.75
C VAL A 87 -0.62 5.13 -9.97
N VAL A 88 0.18 6.06 -9.46
CA VAL A 88 1.23 5.73 -8.48
C VAL A 88 0.58 5.37 -7.15
N VAL A 89 1.03 4.30 -6.51
CA VAL A 89 0.56 3.89 -5.17
C VAL A 89 1.73 3.92 -4.20
N VAL A 90 1.58 4.69 -3.12
CA VAL A 90 2.46 4.67 -1.96
C VAL A 90 1.77 3.85 -0.88
N GLY A 91 2.28 2.65 -0.61
CA GLY A 91 1.76 1.72 0.38
C GLY A 91 2.69 1.55 1.57
N SER A 92 2.15 1.07 2.69
CA SER A 92 2.93 0.69 3.86
C SER A 92 2.43 -0.61 4.47
N PHE A 93 3.35 -1.48 4.86
CA PHE A 93 3.05 -2.76 5.52
C PHE A 93 4.21 -3.21 6.41
N PHE A 94 3.92 -4.12 7.33
CA PHE A 94 4.95 -4.69 8.20
C PHE A 94 5.70 -5.80 7.44
N GLU A 95 6.98 -5.56 7.15
CA GLU A 95 7.80 -6.44 6.32
C GLU A 95 8.61 -7.42 7.17
N ARG A 96 8.62 -8.69 6.75
CA ARG A 96 9.58 -9.71 7.21
C ARG A 96 10.64 -9.94 6.13
N ARG A 97 11.84 -9.38 6.32
CA ARG A 97 12.99 -9.57 5.41
C ARG A 97 13.59 -10.96 5.55
N THR A 98 13.76 -11.39 6.79
CA THR A 98 14.23 -12.73 7.17
C THR A 98 13.80 -13.01 8.61
N ALA A 99 14.00 -14.24 9.09
CA ALA A 99 13.72 -14.58 10.49
C ALA A 99 14.47 -13.62 11.44
N GLY A 100 13.73 -12.97 12.34
CA GLY A 100 14.30 -12.02 13.30
C GLY A 100 14.58 -10.61 12.76
N VAL A 101 14.36 -10.33 11.47
CA VAL A 101 14.59 -9.00 10.87
C VAL A 101 13.32 -8.50 10.20
N TYR A 102 12.75 -7.46 10.79
CA TYR A 102 11.46 -6.88 10.40
C TYR A 102 11.58 -5.37 10.24
N HIS A 103 10.82 -4.82 9.30
CA HIS A 103 10.80 -3.39 9.02
C HIS A 103 9.37 -2.88 8.91
N ASN A 104 9.15 -1.67 9.40
CA ASN A 104 8.04 -0.87 8.91
C ASN A 104 8.44 -0.35 7.53
N THR A 105 7.80 -0.87 6.49
CA THR A 105 8.22 -0.66 5.10
C THR A 105 7.20 0.17 4.37
N ALA A 106 7.66 1.23 3.71
CA ALA A 106 6.93 1.91 2.65
C ALA A 106 7.37 1.35 1.30
N VAL A 107 6.45 1.19 0.36
CA VAL A 107 6.76 0.76 -1.01
C VAL A 107 6.03 1.68 -1.99
N VAL A 108 6.71 2.04 -3.09
CA VAL A 108 6.14 2.85 -4.15
C VAL A 108 6.03 2.01 -5.41
N PHE A 109 4.81 1.91 -5.94
CA PHE A 109 4.54 1.34 -7.26
C PHE A 109 4.19 2.46 -8.23
N ASP A 110 4.87 2.52 -9.37
CA ASP A 110 4.54 3.44 -10.44
C ASP A 110 3.23 3.02 -11.14
N ALA A 111 2.67 3.91 -11.95
CA ALA A 111 1.40 3.72 -12.66
C ALA A 111 1.36 2.54 -13.63
N ASP A 112 2.50 1.95 -13.99
CA ASP A 112 2.58 0.72 -14.78
C ASP A 112 2.72 -0.55 -13.92
N GLY A 113 2.81 -0.40 -12.60
CA GLY A 113 3.02 -1.46 -11.61
C GLY A 113 4.49 -1.80 -11.36
N THR A 114 5.46 -1.07 -11.92
CA THR A 114 6.86 -1.26 -11.55
C THR A 114 7.12 -0.76 -10.13
N GLN A 115 7.97 -1.44 -9.38
CA GLN A 115 8.41 -0.94 -8.07
C GLN A 115 9.41 0.19 -8.28
N ALA A 116 9.04 1.41 -7.88
CA ALA A 116 9.85 2.62 -8.02
C ALA A 116 10.73 2.90 -6.79
N GLY A 117 10.39 2.34 -5.63
CA GLY A 117 11.16 2.53 -4.40
C GLY A 117 10.66 1.67 -3.24
N VAL A 118 11.53 1.51 -2.24
CA VAL A 118 11.29 0.92 -0.92
C VAL A 118 12.15 1.63 0.11
#